data_AF-A0A378IM68-F1
#
_entry.id   AF-A0A378IM68-F1
#
_cell.length_a   1.000
_cell.length_b   1.000
_cell.length_c   1.000
_cell.angle_alpha   90.00
_cell.angle_beta   90.00
_cell.angle_gamma   90.00
#
_symmetry.space_group_name_H-M   'P 1'
#
loop_
_entity.id
_entity.type
_entity.pdbx_description
1 polymer ?
#
loop_
_entity_poly.entity_id
_entity_poly.type
_entity_poly.pdbx_seq_one_letter_code
_entity_poly.pdbx_strand_id
1 'polypeptide(L)'
;MRLLATISAFLFSGIISATPLHNIVIFGDSLSDNGNLYEFMKKQIPQSPPYYEGRFSNGPVWIEHVIASYFPENPSAHLFDYAFGGAGVSEEEGADDVLFTLRREVNNYLLAHNDKASEDSLFVVWIGANNYLGLPSEVEKTLHDVNLGITRSLQRLVEKGAKHILVVNLPDLGRTPAAIEFDTIDEMTYFAKQHNHILSQSIDSFKEAYPDVEWLYYDLHQAFEDVIDRPQDYGFTNITNTCVQFDENITKTSVLKMTAAAKPQMKEDTCTGYLFFDLVHPTGLAHKILAEKARLMLDQQGVVFSD
;
A
#
# COMPACT_ATOMS: atom_id res chain seq x y z
N MET A 1 -69.08 -17.62 -12.56
CA MET A 1 -68.01 -16.72 -13.06
C MET A 1 -67.17 -16.23 -11.89
N ARG A 2 -66.00 -16.81 -11.65
CA ARG A 2 -64.88 -16.17 -10.94
C ARG A 2 -63.60 -16.70 -11.58
N LEU A 3 -63.07 -15.98 -12.56
CA LEU A 3 -61.72 -16.22 -13.08
C LEU A 3 -60.74 -15.58 -12.09
N LEU A 4 -59.89 -16.40 -11.46
CA LEU A 4 -58.69 -15.90 -10.81
C LEU A 4 -57.68 -15.54 -11.90
N ALA A 5 -57.30 -14.27 -11.97
CA ALA A 5 -56.16 -13.82 -12.75
C ALA A 5 -54.91 -13.91 -11.86
N THR A 6 -54.05 -14.90 -12.12
CA THR A 6 -52.69 -14.97 -11.57
C THR A 6 -51.78 -14.02 -12.34
N ILE A 7 -51.43 -12.89 -11.72
CA ILE A 7 -50.39 -11.99 -12.20
C ILE A 7 -49.05 -12.65 -11.87
N SER A 8 -48.34 -13.10 -12.90
CA SER A 8 -46.95 -13.57 -12.77
C SER A 8 -46.04 -12.34 -12.81
N ALA A 9 -45.42 -12.01 -11.68
CA ALA A 9 -44.38 -10.99 -11.61
C ALA A 9 -43.07 -11.59 -12.15
N PHE A 10 -42.67 -11.20 -13.35
CA PHE A 10 -41.32 -11.45 -13.84
C PHE A 10 -40.36 -10.49 -13.12
N LEU A 11 -39.61 -11.01 -12.14
CA LEU A 11 -38.42 -10.36 -11.64
C LEU A 11 -37.34 -10.44 -12.73
N PHE A 12 -37.21 -9.38 -13.52
CA PHE A 12 -36.01 -9.17 -14.31
C PHE A 12 -34.88 -8.80 -13.35
N SER A 13 -34.10 -9.79 -12.93
CA SER A 13 -32.76 -9.55 -12.39
C SER A 13 -31.92 -8.98 -13.53
N GLY A 14 -31.84 -7.66 -13.63
CA GLY A 14 -30.88 -7.01 -14.50
C GLY A 14 -29.49 -7.48 -14.09
N ILE A 15 -28.78 -8.12 -15.02
CA ILE A 15 -27.35 -8.37 -14.85
C ILE A 15 -26.70 -7.00 -14.97
N ILE A 16 -26.48 -6.33 -13.83
CA ILE A 16 -25.60 -5.17 -13.76
C ILE A 16 -24.19 -5.75 -13.94
N SER A 17 -23.66 -5.67 -15.16
CA SER A 17 -22.25 -5.97 -15.39
C SER A 17 -21.44 -4.83 -14.77
N ALA A 18 -20.47 -5.16 -13.91
CA ALA A 18 -19.50 -4.18 -13.44
C ALA A 18 -18.78 -3.56 -14.65
N THR A 19 -18.53 -2.25 -14.59
CA THR A 19 -17.69 -1.57 -15.58
C THR A 19 -16.25 -2.08 -15.40
N PRO A 20 -15.63 -2.66 -16.44
CA PRO A 20 -14.25 -3.11 -16.31
C PRO A 20 -13.30 -1.95 -16.04
N LEU A 21 -12.33 -2.17 -15.17
CA LEU A 21 -11.26 -1.23 -14.91
C LEU A 21 -10.10 -1.50 -15.87
N HIS A 22 -9.45 -0.44 -16.32
CA HIS A 22 -8.36 -0.54 -17.28
C HIS A 22 -6.99 -0.35 -16.64
N ASN A 23 -6.92 0.30 -15.48
CA ASN A 23 -5.65 0.67 -14.87
C ASN A 23 -5.71 0.61 -13.34
N ILE A 24 -4.54 0.46 -12.74
CA ILE A 24 -4.29 0.70 -11.33
C ILE A 24 -3.45 1.96 -11.20
N VAL A 25 -3.89 2.92 -10.39
CA VAL A 25 -3.12 4.10 -10.01
C VAL A 25 -2.81 3.97 -8.52
N ILE A 26 -1.54 3.87 -8.15
CA ILE A 26 -1.15 3.69 -6.74
C ILE A 26 -0.42 4.91 -6.19
N PHE A 27 -0.82 5.31 -4.98
CA PHE A 27 -0.17 6.31 -4.14
C PHE A 27 0.28 5.64 -2.85
N GLY A 28 1.47 5.96 -2.38
CA GLY A 28 2.03 5.25 -1.24
C GLY A 28 3.52 5.50 -1.02
N ASP A 29 4.15 4.59 -0.31
CA ASP A 29 5.55 4.71 0.07
C ASP A 29 6.44 3.62 -0.55
N SER A 30 7.55 3.31 0.11
CA SER A 30 8.52 2.29 -0.31
C SER A 30 7.93 0.90 -0.48
N LEU A 31 6.80 0.58 0.15
CA LEU A 31 6.15 -0.72 -0.01
C LEU A 31 5.43 -0.86 -1.36
N SER A 32 5.26 0.25 -2.09
CA SER A 32 4.62 0.29 -3.41
C SER A 32 5.50 0.92 -4.51
N ASP A 33 6.53 1.69 -4.15
CA ASP A 33 7.46 2.33 -5.08
C ASP A 33 8.24 1.31 -5.93
N ASN A 34 8.02 1.36 -7.25
CA ASN A 34 8.66 0.53 -8.26
C ASN A 34 9.91 1.17 -8.92
N GLY A 35 10.42 2.27 -8.37
CA GLY A 35 11.65 2.93 -8.83
C GLY A 35 11.57 4.46 -8.97
N ASN A 36 10.47 5.08 -8.57
CA ASN A 36 10.27 6.53 -8.60
C ASN A 36 11.33 7.26 -7.76
N LEU A 37 11.53 6.88 -6.50
CA LEU A 37 12.58 7.49 -5.69
C LEU A 37 13.96 7.18 -6.28
N TYR A 38 14.17 5.95 -6.75
CA TYR A 38 15.45 5.52 -7.32
C TYR A 38 15.89 6.40 -8.49
N GLU A 39 15.00 6.65 -9.45
CA GLU A 39 15.29 7.54 -10.57
C GLU A 39 15.44 9.01 -10.12
N PHE A 40 14.58 9.49 -9.22
CA PHE A 40 14.69 10.85 -8.66
C PHE A 40 16.04 11.10 -7.98
N MET A 41 16.53 10.11 -7.23
CA MET A 41 17.81 10.15 -6.51
C MET A 41 19.00 9.79 -7.41
N LYS A 42 18.82 9.74 -8.74
CA LYS A 42 19.87 9.39 -9.72
C LYS A 42 20.52 8.05 -9.40
N LYS A 43 19.69 7.06 -9.07
CA LYS A 43 20.06 5.66 -8.83
C LYS A 43 20.91 5.43 -7.58
N GLN A 44 20.87 6.35 -6.62
CA GLN A 44 21.65 6.27 -5.39
C GLN A 44 20.89 5.62 -4.23
N ILE A 45 19.57 5.77 -4.16
CA ILE A 45 18.73 5.26 -3.06
C ILE A 45 17.45 4.64 -3.64
N PRO A 46 17.12 3.38 -3.32
CA PRO A 46 17.97 2.43 -2.62
C PRO A 46 19.17 1.99 -3.48
N GLN A 47 20.29 1.61 -2.85
CA GLN A 47 21.43 1.06 -3.58
C GLN A 47 21.08 -0.33 -4.13
N SER A 48 21.16 -0.51 -5.44
CA SER A 48 20.83 -1.78 -6.10
C SER A 48 22.06 -2.33 -6.81
N PRO A 49 22.65 -3.47 -6.40
CA PRO A 49 22.29 -4.35 -5.25
C PRO A 49 22.68 -3.78 -3.86
N PRO A 50 22.10 -4.27 -2.74
CA PRO A 50 21.30 -5.50 -2.61
C PRO A 50 19.81 -5.37 -2.92
N TYR A 51 19.29 -4.14 -3.02
CA TYR A 51 17.91 -3.92 -3.43
C TYR A 51 17.73 -4.30 -4.90
N TYR A 52 16.49 -4.54 -5.31
CA TYR A 52 16.15 -4.99 -6.65
C TYR A 52 15.72 -3.81 -7.52
N GLU A 53 16.60 -3.34 -8.41
CA GLU A 53 16.27 -2.36 -9.47
C GLU A 53 15.48 -1.13 -8.97
N GLY A 54 15.85 -0.60 -7.79
CA GLY A 54 15.21 0.56 -7.18
C GLY A 54 14.03 0.27 -6.25
N ARG A 55 13.55 -0.98 -6.16
CA ARG A 55 12.51 -1.39 -5.20
C ARG A 55 13.10 -1.49 -3.81
N PHE A 56 12.32 -1.18 -2.78
CA PHE A 56 12.71 -1.39 -1.38
C PHE A 56 12.55 -2.86 -0.94
N SER A 57 13.00 -3.79 -1.78
CA SER A 57 12.98 -5.22 -1.54
C SER A 57 14.03 -5.93 -2.40
N ASN A 58 14.11 -7.26 -2.32
CA ASN A 58 14.92 -8.10 -3.21
C ASN A 58 14.14 -8.63 -4.43
N GLY A 59 13.00 -8.04 -4.76
CA GLY A 59 12.18 -8.38 -5.93
C GLY A 59 11.12 -7.30 -6.19
N PRO A 60 10.21 -7.56 -7.14
CA PRO A 60 9.06 -6.68 -7.39
C PRO A 60 8.20 -6.49 -6.14
N VAL A 61 7.61 -5.31 -5.99
CA VAL A 61 6.68 -5.02 -4.89
C VAL A 61 5.28 -5.56 -5.20
N TRP A 62 4.42 -5.60 -4.18
CA TRP A 62 3.12 -6.30 -4.24
C TRP A 62 2.25 -5.82 -5.41
N ILE A 63 2.21 -4.51 -5.67
CA ILE A 63 1.33 -3.94 -6.69
C ILE A 63 1.75 -4.34 -8.10
N GLU A 64 3.04 -4.56 -8.33
CA GLU A 64 3.57 -5.08 -9.60
C GLU A 64 3.07 -6.51 -9.85
N HIS A 65 2.96 -7.33 -8.80
CA HIS A 65 2.38 -8.67 -8.89
C HIS A 65 0.86 -8.65 -9.08
N VAL A 66 0.14 -7.71 -8.44
CA VAL A 66 -1.30 -7.56 -8.63
C VAL A 66 -1.61 -7.20 -10.08
N ILE A 67 -0.98 -6.16 -10.65
CA ILE A 67 -1.26 -5.75 -12.02
C ILE A 67 -0.89 -6.85 -13.03
N ALA A 68 0.24 -7.54 -12.84
CA ALA A 68 0.67 -8.63 -13.72
C ALA A 68 -0.28 -9.85 -13.69
N SER A 69 -1.07 -10.01 -12.62
CA SER A 69 -2.07 -11.06 -12.55
C SER A 69 -3.31 -10.79 -13.40
N TYR A 70 -3.61 -9.52 -13.67
CA TYR A 70 -4.73 -9.10 -14.53
C TYR A 70 -4.30 -8.81 -15.97
N PHE A 71 -3.10 -8.27 -16.15
CA PHE A 71 -2.52 -7.86 -17.44
C PHE A 71 -1.18 -8.56 -17.68
N PRO A 72 -1.15 -9.89 -17.95
CA PRO A 72 0.10 -10.65 -18.01
C PRO A 72 1.00 -10.29 -19.21
N GLU A 73 0.42 -9.79 -20.31
CA GLU A 73 1.17 -9.47 -21.53
C GLU A 73 1.87 -8.10 -21.47
N ASN A 74 1.29 -7.12 -20.75
CA ASN A 74 1.83 -5.75 -20.70
C ASN A 74 1.48 -5.00 -19.39
N PRO A 75 1.86 -5.53 -18.21
CA PRO A 75 1.44 -4.96 -16.92
C PRO A 75 1.83 -3.50 -16.74
N SER A 76 3.00 -3.10 -17.26
CA SER A 76 3.51 -1.72 -17.14
C SER A 76 2.65 -0.68 -17.84
N ALA A 77 1.84 -1.05 -18.83
CA ALA A 77 0.93 -0.11 -19.49
C ALA A 77 -0.31 0.20 -18.65
N HIS A 78 -0.60 -0.63 -17.64
CA HIS A 78 -1.82 -0.54 -16.82
C HIS A 78 -1.52 -0.19 -15.35
N LEU A 79 -0.25 0.00 -14.98
CA LEU A 79 0.14 0.44 -13.64
C LEU A 79 0.75 1.85 -13.70
N PHE A 80 0.05 2.80 -13.08
CA PHE A 80 0.56 4.14 -12.84
C PHE A 80 0.99 4.26 -11.38
N ASP A 81 2.29 4.08 -11.15
CA ASP A 81 2.87 4.19 -9.83
C ASP A 81 3.30 5.63 -9.53
N TYR A 82 2.67 6.24 -8.53
CA TYR A 82 3.01 7.55 -8.00
C TYR A 82 3.65 7.49 -6.61
N ALA A 83 3.82 6.29 -6.04
CA ALA A 83 4.42 6.10 -4.73
C ALA A 83 5.91 6.49 -4.73
N PHE A 84 6.38 7.07 -3.63
CA PHE A 84 7.79 7.38 -3.42
C PHE A 84 8.31 6.77 -2.12
N GLY A 85 9.48 6.13 -2.18
CA GLY A 85 10.17 5.61 -1.02
C GLY A 85 10.32 6.66 0.08
N GLY A 86 9.84 6.34 1.29
CA GLY A 86 9.85 7.23 2.44
C GLY A 86 8.77 8.31 2.44
N ALA A 87 7.82 8.28 1.50
CA ALA A 87 6.68 9.18 1.52
C ALA A 87 5.89 9.03 2.83
N GLY A 88 5.42 10.16 3.35
CA GLY A 88 4.53 10.22 4.51
C GLY A 88 3.29 11.04 4.21
N VAL A 89 2.52 11.30 5.25
CA VAL A 89 1.39 12.23 5.21
C VAL A 89 1.79 13.51 5.93
N SER A 90 1.51 14.66 5.31
CA SER A 90 1.75 15.97 5.93
C SER A 90 0.61 16.92 5.61
N GLU A 91 0.15 17.60 6.65
CA GLU A 91 -0.88 18.65 6.56
C GLU A 91 -0.26 20.04 6.40
N GLU A 92 1.06 20.17 6.55
CA GLU A 92 1.75 21.45 6.42
C GLU A 92 1.82 21.88 4.95
N GLU A 93 1.29 23.06 4.65
CA GLU A 93 1.45 23.69 3.33
C GLU A 93 2.93 23.95 3.06
N GLY A 94 3.43 23.53 1.89
CA GLY A 94 4.85 23.67 1.51
C GLY A 94 5.76 22.52 1.96
N ALA A 95 5.29 21.57 2.78
CA ALA A 95 6.06 20.36 3.12
C ALA A 95 6.45 19.53 1.88
N ASP A 96 5.67 19.65 0.81
CA ASP A 96 5.86 18.93 -0.46
C ASP A 96 7.14 19.36 -1.20
N ASP A 97 7.68 20.54 -0.91
CA ASP A 97 8.93 21.04 -1.52
C ASP A 97 10.18 20.35 -0.95
N VAL A 98 10.06 19.76 0.25
CA VAL A 98 11.17 19.15 0.99
C VAL A 98 10.98 17.65 1.20
N LEU A 99 9.72 17.18 1.25
CA LEU A 99 9.36 15.78 1.52
C LEU A 99 8.52 15.18 0.38
N PHE A 100 8.62 13.87 0.21
CA PHE A 100 7.62 13.11 -0.56
C PHE A 100 6.39 12.92 0.33
N THR A 101 5.22 13.31 -0.17
CA THR A 101 3.97 13.26 0.59
C THR A 101 2.85 12.71 -0.26
N LEU A 102 1.87 12.03 0.36
CA LEU A 102 0.65 11.60 -0.32
C LEU A 102 -0.01 12.74 -1.11
N ARG A 103 -0.08 13.94 -0.50
CA ARG A 103 -0.66 15.13 -1.14
C ARG A 103 0.07 15.46 -2.44
N ARG A 104 1.40 15.42 -2.44
CA ARG A 104 2.23 15.67 -3.62
C ARG A 104 1.99 14.62 -4.70
N GLU A 105 1.91 13.35 -4.33
CA GLU A 105 1.68 12.24 -5.26
C GLU A 105 0.32 12.38 -5.97
N VAL A 106 -0.75 12.63 -5.21
CA VAL A 106 -2.09 12.89 -5.75
C VAL A 106 -2.09 14.14 -6.64
N ASN A 107 -1.42 15.22 -6.22
CA ASN A 107 -1.32 16.43 -7.05
C ASN A 107 -0.58 16.16 -8.37
N ASN A 108 0.51 15.39 -8.35
CA ASN A 108 1.26 15.04 -9.55
C ASN A 108 0.42 14.21 -10.52
N TYR A 109 -0.34 13.24 -10.01
CA TYR A 109 -1.28 12.47 -10.83
C TYR A 109 -2.30 13.39 -11.49
N LEU A 110 -2.99 14.21 -10.71
CA LEU A 110 -4.01 15.11 -11.23
C LEU A 110 -3.44 16.10 -12.26
N LEU A 111 -2.27 16.68 -12.00
CA LEU A 111 -1.59 17.57 -12.94
C LEU A 111 -1.26 16.87 -14.27
N ALA A 112 -0.81 15.63 -14.23
CA ALA A 112 -0.51 14.84 -15.42
C ALA A 112 -1.79 14.43 -16.20
N HIS A 113 -2.95 14.42 -15.54
CA HIS A 113 -4.22 13.94 -16.08
C HIS A 113 -5.28 15.05 -16.25
N ASN A 114 -4.82 16.28 -16.56
CA ASN A 114 -5.69 17.44 -16.80
C ASN A 114 -6.65 17.75 -15.63
N ASP A 115 -6.15 17.60 -14.42
CA ASP A 115 -6.86 17.80 -13.16
C ASP A 115 -8.13 16.93 -13.04
N LYS A 116 -8.04 15.68 -13.51
CA LYS A 116 -9.11 14.68 -13.42
C LYS A 116 -8.59 13.33 -12.96
N ALA A 117 -9.43 12.60 -12.24
CA ALA A 117 -9.27 11.19 -11.96
C ALA A 117 -10.11 10.37 -12.95
N SER A 118 -9.51 9.33 -13.51
CA SER A 118 -10.19 8.40 -14.41
C SER A 118 -11.29 7.64 -13.67
N GLU A 119 -12.50 7.58 -14.22
CA GLU A 119 -13.60 6.80 -13.63
C GLU A 119 -13.33 5.28 -13.72
N ASP A 120 -12.58 4.85 -14.74
CA ASP A 120 -12.31 3.44 -15.07
C ASP A 120 -10.94 2.95 -14.56
N SER A 121 -10.39 3.61 -13.53
CA SER A 121 -9.16 3.18 -12.85
C SER A 121 -9.43 2.81 -11.40
N LEU A 122 -8.73 1.79 -10.90
CA LEU A 122 -8.64 1.52 -9.47
C LEU A 122 -7.57 2.43 -8.85
N PHE A 123 -7.98 3.34 -7.97
CA PHE A 123 -7.05 4.14 -7.17
C PHE A 123 -6.70 3.40 -5.90
N VAL A 124 -5.42 3.21 -5.62
CA VAL A 124 -4.92 2.52 -4.43
C VAL A 124 -4.18 3.52 -3.55
N VAL A 125 -4.53 3.57 -2.26
CA VAL A 125 -3.83 4.38 -1.27
C VAL A 125 -3.32 3.47 -0.16
N TRP A 126 -2.01 3.41 0.00
CA TRP A 126 -1.35 2.72 1.11
C TRP A 126 -0.16 3.52 1.64
N ILE A 127 -0.34 4.14 2.80
CA ILE A 127 0.59 5.13 3.33
C ILE A 127 0.44 5.25 4.85
N GLY A 128 1.47 5.77 5.52
CA GLY A 128 1.37 6.28 6.90
C GLY A 128 2.42 5.72 7.84
N ALA A 129 3.00 4.56 7.55
CA ALA A 129 4.02 3.95 8.39
C ALA A 129 5.22 4.89 8.66
N ASN A 130 5.67 5.62 7.63
CA ASN A 130 6.79 6.56 7.74
C ASN A 130 6.56 7.71 8.73
N ASN A 131 5.31 8.07 9.02
CA ASN A 131 4.98 9.07 10.04
C ASN A 131 5.24 8.56 11.47
N TYR A 132 5.23 7.25 11.68
CA TYR A 132 5.35 6.61 12.99
C TYR A 132 6.75 6.05 13.25
N LEU A 133 7.49 5.66 12.22
CA LEU A 133 8.83 5.06 12.34
C LEU A 133 9.81 5.90 13.17
N GLY A 134 9.66 7.23 13.17
CA GLY A 134 10.47 8.15 13.96
C GLY A 134 10.05 8.31 15.44
N LEU A 135 9.03 7.59 15.90
CA LEU A 135 8.44 7.68 17.24
C LEU A 135 8.09 9.12 17.64
N PRO A 136 7.11 9.73 16.93
CA PRO A 136 6.73 11.11 17.21
C PRO A 136 6.23 11.26 18.65
N SER A 137 6.67 12.32 19.33
CA SER A 137 6.28 12.59 20.72
C SER A 137 4.81 13.00 20.86
N GLU A 138 4.23 13.62 19.83
CA GLU A 138 2.84 14.08 19.81
C GLU A 138 1.90 13.01 19.22
N VAL A 139 1.86 11.82 19.84
CA VAL A 139 1.19 10.60 19.37
C VAL A 139 -0.21 10.86 18.78
N GLU A 140 -1.12 11.42 19.57
CA GLU A 140 -2.52 11.62 19.16
C GLU A 140 -2.66 12.65 18.05
N LYS A 141 -1.84 13.71 18.08
CA LYS A 141 -1.82 14.72 17.01
C LYS A 141 -1.31 14.09 15.71
N THR A 142 -0.25 13.28 15.77
CA THR A 142 0.28 12.61 14.58
C THR A 142 -0.72 11.61 14.00
N LEU A 143 -1.40 10.82 14.82
CA LEU A 143 -2.47 9.91 14.36
C LEU A 143 -3.61 10.69 13.68
N HIS A 144 -4.07 11.77 14.29
CA HIS A 144 -5.10 12.64 13.74
C HIS A 144 -4.68 13.25 12.39
N ASP A 145 -3.50 13.86 12.32
CA ASP A 145 -3.03 14.57 11.13
C ASP A 145 -2.77 13.62 9.96
N VAL A 146 -2.24 12.41 10.23
CA VAL A 146 -2.09 11.36 9.21
C VAL A 146 -3.44 10.95 8.65
N ASN A 147 -4.44 10.69 9.51
CA ASN A 147 -5.78 10.35 9.03
C ASN A 147 -6.41 11.50 8.24
N LEU A 148 -6.24 12.75 8.72
CA LEU A 148 -6.75 13.92 8.03
C LEU A 148 -6.15 14.09 6.62
N GLY A 149 -4.85 13.90 6.46
CA GLY A 149 -4.22 14.01 5.14
C GLY A 149 -4.58 12.88 4.18
N ILE A 150 -4.78 11.66 4.70
CA ILE A 150 -5.32 10.55 3.90
C ILE A 150 -6.73 10.88 3.44
N THR A 151 -7.63 11.23 4.36
CA THR A 151 -9.03 11.52 4.05
C THR A 151 -9.20 12.70 3.11
N ARG A 152 -8.42 13.77 3.25
CA ARG A 152 -8.38 14.89 2.30
C ARG A 152 -7.93 14.47 0.91
N SER A 153 -6.93 13.60 0.82
CA SER A 153 -6.44 13.08 -0.47
C SER A 153 -7.49 12.19 -1.15
N LEU A 154 -8.17 11.34 -0.38
CA LEU A 154 -9.27 10.51 -0.86
C LEU A 154 -10.45 11.38 -1.34
N GLN A 155 -10.88 12.36 -0.54
CA GLN A 155 -11.92 13.31 -0.92
C GLN A 155 -11.55 14.03 -2.22
N ARG A 156 -10.31 14.49 -2.35
CA ARG A 156 -9.83 15.15 -3.57
C ARG A 156 -9.92 14.23 -4.79
N LEU A 157 -9.53 12.97 -4.69
CA LEU A 157 -9.68 12.01 -5.79
C LEU A 157 -11.14 11.86 -6.22
N VAL A 158 -12.06 11.74 -5.26
CA VAL A 158 -13.51 11.65 -5.52
C VAL A 158 -14.04 12.92 -6.20
N GLU A 159 -13.68 14.10 -5.69
CA GLU A 159 -14.06 15.40 -6.29
C GLU A 159 -13.53 15.57 -7.72
N LYS A 160 -12.45 14.86 -8.06
CA LYS A 160 -11.85 14.85 -9.41
C LYS A 160 -12.35 13.72 -10.30
N GLY A 161 -13.24 12.86 -9.83
CA GLY A 161 -13.93 11.84 -10.63
C GLY A 161 -13.59 10.40 -10.29
N ALA A 162 -12.75 10.11 -9.29
CA ALA A 162 -12.45 8.72 -8.94
C ALA A 162 -13.73 7.96 -8.52
N LYS A 163 -13.94 6.77 -9.09
CA LYS A 163 -15.11 5.90 -8.81
C LYS A 163 -14.76 4.61 -8.10
N HIS A 164 -13.52 4.15 -8.17
CA HIS A 164 -13.08 2.89 -7.58
C HIS A 164 -11.83 3.16 -6.76
N ILE A 165 -11.93 3.02 -5.43
CA ILE A 165 -10.86 3.36 -4.51
C ILE A 165 -10.61 2.19 -3.55
N LEU A 166 -9.40 1.66 -3.58
CA LEU A 166 -8.89 0.72 -2.61
C LEU A 166 -8.02 1.43 -1.56
N VAL A 167 -8.38 1.27 -0.30
CA VAL A 167 -7.58 1.72 0.83
C VAL A 167 -6.98 0.51 1.54
N VAL A 168 -5.68 0.58 1.82
CA VAL A 168 -4.94 -0.51 2.48
C VAL A 168 -4.51 -0.04 3.87
N ASN A 169 -4.75 -0.86 4.88
CA ASN A 169 -4.34 -0.56 6.25
C ASN A 169 -2.88 -0.96 6.53
N LEU A 170 -2.35 -0.62 7.71
CA LEU A 170 -0.96 -0.95 8.06
C LEU A 170 -0.84 -2.36 8.64
N PRO A 171 0.21 -3.12 8.31
CA PRO A 171 0.57 -4.30 9.10
C PRO A 171 0.93 -3.88 10.54
N ASP A 172 1.00 -4.84 11.47
CA ASP A 172 1.54 -4.55 12.80
C ASP A 172 3.03 -4.15 12.71
N LEU A 173 3.29 -2.85 12.88
CA LEU A 173 4.65 -2.30 12.78
C LEU A 173 5.58 -2.82 13.89
N GLY A 174 5.02 -3.28 15.02
CA GLY A 174 5.80 -3.91 16.10
C GLY A 174 6.39 -5.27 15.72
N ARG A 175 5.95 -5.86 14.59
CA ARG A 175 6.52 -7.09 14.02
C ARG A 175 7.79 -6.86 13.21
N THR A 176 8.12 -5.61 12.90
CA THR A 176 9.30 -5.30 12.09
C THR A 176 10.60 -5.58 12.86
N PRO A 177 11.68 -6.02 12.18
CA PRO A 177 12.99 -6.12 12.80
C PRO A 177 13.48 -4.80 13.40
N ALA A 178 13.10 -3.64 12.83
CA ALA A 178 13.38 -2.32 13.39
C ALA A 178 12.78 -2.17 14.80
N ALA A 179 11.50 -2.53 14.99
CA ALA A 179 10.85 -2.41 16.29
C ALA A 179 11.52 -3.29 17.36
N ILE A 180 12.01 -4.47 16.96
CA ILE A 180 12.76 -5.38 17.83
C ILE A 180 14.14 -4.79 18.17
N GLU A 181 14.92 -4.41 17.16
CA GLU A 181 16.27 -3.85 17.29
C GLU A 181 16.27 -2.59 18.19
N PHE A 182 15.19 -1.82 18.11
CA PHE A 182 15.06 -0.56 18.81
C PHE A 182 14.23 -0.63 20.09
N ASP A 183 13.77 -1.81 20.52
CA ASP A 183 12.95 -2.00 21.73
C ASP A 183 11.71 -1.08 21.75
N THR A 184 10.98 -1.05 20.64
CA THR A 184 9.81 -0.16 20.43
C THR A 184 8.60 -0.92 19.90
N ILE A 185 8.49 -2.20 20.26
CA ILE A 185 7.43 -3.11 19.78
C ILE A 185 6.05 -2.57 20.17
N ASP A 186 5.86 -2.23 21.45
CA ASP A 186 4.57 -1.81 21.98
C ASP A 186 4.10 -0.48 21.36
N GLU A 187 4.99 0.51 21.20
CA GLU A 187 4.68 1.79 20.58
C GLU A 187 4.31 1.62 19.11
N MET A 188 5.07 0.81 18.36
CA MET A 188 4.82 0.59 16.93
C MET A 188 3.52 -0.19 16.70
N THR A 189 3.25 -1.21 17.52
CA THR A 189 1.97 -1.92 17.52
C THR A 189 0.81 -0.97 17.88
N TYR A 190 1.00 -0.05 18.83
CA TYR A 190 -0.01 0.94 19.18
C TYR A 190 -0.34 1.85 17.98
N PHE A 191 0.69 2.43 17.34
CA PHE A 191 0.48 3.29 16.16
C PHE A 191 -0.26 2.57 15.04
N ALA A 192 0.14 1.33 14.70
CA ALA A 192 -0.51 0.54 13.66
C ALA A 192 -2.00 0.29 13.98
N LYS A 193 -2.30 -0.12 15.22
CA LYS A 193 -3.68 -0.39 15.65
C LYS A 193 -4.55 0.87 15.65
N GLN A 194 -4.05 1.99 16.17
CA GLN A 194 -4.82 3.23 16.18
C GLN A 194 -5.02 3.79 14.78
N HIS A 195 -3.99 3.76 13.93
CA HIS A 195 -4.11 4.14 12.53
C HIS A 195 -5.22 3.33 11.84
N ASN A 196 -5.16 2.00 11.93
CA ASN A 196 -6.13 1.12 11.28
C ASN A 196 -7.55 1.35 11.80
N HIS A 197 -7.71 1.56 13.12
CA HIS A 197 -8.99 1.85 13.73
C HIS A 197 -9.61 3.16 13.20
N ILE A 198 -8.87 4.26 13.25
CA ILE A 198 -9.36 5.58 12.81
C ILE A 198 -9.60 5.59 11.29
N LEU A 199 -8.73 4.94 10.52
CA LEU A 199 -8.88 4.83 9.07
C LEU A 199 -10.16 4.08 8.70
N SER A 200 -10.44 2.94 9.36
CA SER A 200 -11.67 2.16 9.08
C SER A 200 -12.94 2.99 9.30
N GLN A 201 -13.02 3.74 10.40
CA GLN A 201 -14.14 4.64 10.70
C GLN A 201 -14.29 5.75 9.65
N SER A 202 -13.16 6.27 9.16
CA SER A 202 -13.17 7.27 8.10
C SER A 202 -13.72 6.69 6.81
N ILE A 203 -13.30 5.49 6.41
CA ILE A 203 -13.80 4.83 5.19
C ILE A 203 -15.29 4.51 5.28
N ASP A 204 -15.80 4.10 6.45
CA ASP A 204 -17.24 3.92 6.65
C ASP A 204 -18.01 5.23 6.47
N SER A 205 -17.46 6.35 6.96
CA SER A 205 -18.04 7.68 6.74
C SER A 205 -18.01 8.10 5.26
N PHE A 206 -16.94 7.74 4.52
CA PHE A 206 -16.84 8.00 3.08
C PHE A 206 -17.85 7.21 2.26
N LYS A 207 -18.15 5.96 2.63
CA LYS A 207 -19.21 5.15 2.00
C LYS A 207 -20.58 5.80 2.12
N GLU A 208 -20.88 6.42 3.27
CA GLU A 208 -22.13 7.16 3.48
C GLU A 208 -22.17 8.47 2.70
N ALA A 209 -21.05 9.22 2.69
CA ALA A 209 -20.96 10.52 2.05
C ALA A 209 -20.90 10.45 0.51
N TYR A 210 -20.30 9.38 -0.04
CA TYR A 210 -20.07 9.19 -1.47
C TYR A 210 -20.55 7.80 -1.92
N PRO A 211 -21.87 7.54 -1.92
CA PRO A 211 -22.43 6.22 -2.25
C PRO A 211 -22.22 5.80 -3.71
N ASP A 212 -21.90 6.75 -4.59
CA ASP A 212 -21.60 6.50 -6.01
C ASP A 212 -20.12 6.12 -6.26
N VAL A 213 -19.32 5.95 -5.20
CA VAL A 213 -17.93 5.49 -5.26
C VAL A 213 -17.85 4.10 -4.65
N GLU A 214 -17.21 3.17 -5.35
CA GLU A 214 -16.87 1.86 -4.81
C GLU A 214 -15.65 1.99 -3.88
N TRP A 215 -15.90 1.84 -2.58
CA TRP A 215 -14.87 1.85 -1.53
C TRP A 215 -14.47 0.42 -1.15
N LEU A 216 -13.29 0.02 -1.59
CA LEU A 216 -12.66 -1.24 -1.25
C LEU A 216 -11.68 -1.04 -0.10
N TYR A 217 -11.57 -2.03 0.78
CA TYR A 217 -10.66 -1.98 1.92
C TYR A 217 -9.88 -3.29 2.02
N TYR A 218 -8.56 -3.20 1.90
CA TYR A 218 -7.69 -4.35 2.11
C TYR A 218 -7.15 -4.36 3.54
N ASP A 219 -7.61 -5.32 4.33
CA ASP A 219 -7.07 -5.60 5.66
C ASP A 219 -5.74 -6.33 5.56
N LEU A 220 -4.70 -5.57 5.22
CA LEU A 220 -3.32 -6.04 5.15
C LEU A 220 -2.81 -6.48 6.52
N HIS A 221 -3.27 -5.86 7.61
CA HIS A 221 -2.96 -6.29 8.98
C HIS A 221 -3.28 -7.77 9.17
N GLN A 222 -4.52 -8.16 8.90
CA GLN A 222 -4.92 -9.56 9.01
C GLN A 222 -4.18 -10.45 8.00
N ALA A 223 -3.99 -9.98 6.77
CA ALA A 223 -3.26 -10.72 5.74
C ALA A 223 -1.79 -11.00 6.12
N PHE A 224 -1.16 -10.09 6.86
CA PHE A 224 0.22 -10.21 7.33
C PHE A 224 0.31 -11.08 8.59
N GLU A 225 -0.60 -10.92 9.55
CA GLU A 225 -0.66 -11.81 10.74
C GLU A 225 -0.92 -13.27 10.32
N ASP A 226 -1.75 -13.51 9.31
CA ASP A 226 -1.95 -14.84 8.72
C ASP A 226 -0.64 -15.51 8.26
N VAL A 227 0.30 -14.71 7.73
CA VAL A 227 1.62 -15.17 7.28
C VAL A 227 2.54 -15.41 8.48
N ILE A 228 2.51 -14.53 9.47
CA ILE A 228 3.29 -14.65 10.71
C ILE A 228 2.87 -15.87 11.54
N ASP A 229 1.58 -16.18 11.59
CA ASP A 229 1.04 -17.29 12.39
C ASP A 229 1.35 -18.66 11.77
N ARG A 230 1.55 -18.72 10.45
CA ARG A 230 1.80 -19.96 9.70
C ARG A 230 2.96 -19.81 8.70
N PRO A 231 4.14 -19.38 9.12
CA PRO A 231 5.18 -18.94 8.20
C PRO A 231 5.67 -20.06 7.27
N GLN A 232 5.67 -21.31 7.75
CA GLN A 232 6.08 -22.47 6.97
C GLN A 232 5.13 -22.78 5.81
N ASP A 233 3.82 -22.51 5.95
CA ASP A 233 2.84 -22.68 4.87
C ASP A 233 3.14 -21.75 3.68
N TYR A 234 3.83 -20.65 3.95
CA TYR A 234 4.22 -19.63 2.97
C TYR A 234 5.71 -19.69 2.59
N GLY A 235 6.46 -20.68 3.09
CA GLY A 235 7.87 -20.86 2.78
C GLY A 235 8.83 -20.00 3.61
N PHE A 236 8.40 -19.40 4.72
CA PHE A 236 9.25 -18.63 5.63
C PHE A 236 9.76 -19.50 6.78
N THR A 237 11.06 -19.38 7.04
CA THR A 237 11.77 -19.98 8.17
C THR A 237 12.33 -18.93 9.14
N ASN A 238 12.40 -17.67 8.73
CA ASN A 238 12.83 -16.54 9.56
C ASN A 238 11.87 -15.36 9.39
N ILE A 239 11.20 -14.98 10.48
CA ILE A 239 10.22 -13.89 10.51
C ILE A 239 10.62 -12.74 11.42
N THR A 240 11.83 -12.77 11.99
CA THR A 240 12.28 -11.75 12.97
C THR A 240 13.55 -11.03 12.56
N ASN A 241 14.41 -11.65 11.75
CA ASN A 241 15.67 -11.07 11.32
C ASN A 241 15.58 -10.63 9.85
N THR A 242 16.56 -9.83 9.43
CA THR A 242 16.72 -9.35 8.05
C THR A 242 17.65 -10.25 7.25
N CYS A 243 17.48 -10.31 5.93
CA CYS A 243 18.42 -11.00 5.03
C CYS A 243 19.51 -10.08 4.45
N VAL A 244 19.49 -8.78 4.78
CA VAL A 244 20.62 -7.86 4.57
C VAL A 244 21.27 -7.47 5.90
N GLN A 245 22.55 -7.10 5.82
CA GLN A 245 23.33 -6.61 6.95
C GLN A 245 23.34 -5.08 7.00
N PHE A 246 23.64 -4.53 8.18
CA PHE A 246 23.71 -3.09 8.41
C PHE A 246 24.97 -2.72 9.18
N ASP A 247 25.37 -1.45 9.09
CA ASP A 247 26.43 -0.89 9.94
C ASP A 247 25.99 -0.73 11.39
N GLU A 248 26.94 -0.69 12.33
CA GLU A 248 26.69 -0.59 13.78
C GLU A 248 25.98 0.71 14.21
N ASN A 249 25.89 1.73 13.34
CA ASN A 249 25.32 3.05 13.64
C ASN A 249 23.97 3.31 12.94
N ILE A 250 23.04 2.35 12.98
CA ILE A 250 21.68 2.55 12.45
C ILE A 250 20.91 3.50 13.37
N THR A 251 20.15 4.44 12.79
CA THR A 251 19.32 5.38 13.56
C THR A 251 17.85 5.08 13.39
N LYS A 252 17.06 5.30 14.45
CA LYS A 252 15.60 5.14 14.49
C LYS A 252 14.81 6.22 13.72
N THR A 253 15.48 7.08 12.95
CA THR A 253 14.89 8.39 12.58
C THR A 253 14.16 8.42 11.25
N SER A 254 14.50 7.57 10.28
CA SER A 254 13.72 7.46 9.03
C SER A 254 14.04 6.18 8.23
N VAL A 255 13.06 5.72 7.43
CA VAL A 255 13.23 4.57 6.53
C VAL A 255 14.37 4.78 5.54
N LEU A 256 14.54 5.99 5.00
CA LEU A 256 15.58 6.28 4.01
C LEU A 256 16.98 6.19 4.62
N LYS A 257 17.14 6.59 5.89
CA LYS A 257 18.41 6.43 6.61
C LYS A 257 18.71 4.96 6.92
N MET A 258 17.70 4.19 7.32
CA MET A 258 17.85 2.74 7.51
C MET A 258 18.23 2.06 6.19
N THR A 259 17.56 2.41 5.10
CA THR A 259 17.80 1.89 3.75
C THR A 259 19.22 2.21 3.28
N ALA A 260 19.68 3.45 3.45
CA ALA A 260 21.02 3.88 3.06
C ALA A 260 22.15 3.21 3.86
N ALA A 261 21.84 2.66 5.04
CA ALA A 261 22.80 1.94 5.88
C ALA A 261 22.87 0.42 5.56
N ALA A 262 22.00 -0.08 4.68
CA ALA A 262 21.98 -1.49 4.30
C ALA A 262 23.19 -1.83 3.42
N LYS A 263 23.79 -3.00 3.67
CA LYS A 263 24.93 -3.52 2.94
C LYS A 263 24.59 -4.78 2.16
N PRO A 264 25.16 -4.95 0.94
CA PRO A 264 24.94 -6.17 0.20
C PRO A 264 25.55 -7.38 0.90
N GLN A 265 24.72 -8.40 1.13
CA GLN A 265 25.21 -9.72 1.49
C GLN A 265 25.48 -10.49 0.19
N MET A 266 26.76 -10.78 -0.08
CA MET A 266 27.25 -11.20 -1.40
C MET A 266 26.96 -12.67 -1.78
N LYS A 267 25.79 -13.22 -1.40
CA LYS A 267 25.37 -14.56 -1.84
C LYS A 267 23.98 -14.53 -2.48
N GLU A 268 23.84 -15.17 -3.64
CA GLU A 268 22.64 -15.15 -4.48
C GLU A 268 21.38 -15.76 -3.82
N ASP A 269 21.52 -16.54 -2.74
CA ASP A 269 20.40 -17.17 -1.99
C ASP A 269 20.13 -16.57 -0.61
N THR A 270 20.68 -15.39 -0.30
CA THR A 270 20.69 -14.89 1.10
C THR A 270 19.29 -14.73 1.72
N CYS A 271 18.28 -14.38 0.92
CA CYS A 271 16.93 -14.09 1.42
C CYS A 271 15.97 -15.28 1.38
N THR A 272 16.43 -16.49 1.00
CA THR A 272 15.58 -17.67 0.97
C THR A 272 15.04 -17.98 2.38
N GLY A 273 13.72 -18.03 2.51
CA GLY A 273 13.04 -18.30 3.78
C GLY A 273 12.92 -17.09 4.73
N TYR A 274 13.35 -15.89 4.33
CA TYR A 274 13.19 -14.68 5.13
C TYR A 274 11.92 -13.91 4.77
N LEU A 275 11.16 -13.50 5.78
CA LEU A 275 10.01 -12.60 5.62
C LEU A 275 10.46 -11.16 5.38
N PHE A 276 11.47 -10.71 6.13
CA PHE A 276 11.97 -9.34 6.07
C PHE A 276 13.27 -9.27 5.25
N PHE A 277 13.26 -8.38 4.25
CA PHE A 277 14.45 -8.08 3.47
C PHE A 277 15.43 -7.28 4.31
N ASP A 278 14.95 -6.13 4.81
CA ASP A 278 15.68 -5.18 5.61
C ASP A 278 14.91 -4.90 6.93
N LEU A 279 15.28 -3.86 7.69
CA LEU A 279 14.71 -3.62 9.00
C LEU A 279 13.20 -3.34 9.01
N VAL A 280 12.61 -2.95 7.88
CA VAL A 280 11.18 -2.62 7.80
C VAL A 280 10.49 -3.24 6.58
N HIS A 281 11.21 -3.51 5.49
CA HIS A 281 10.60 -3.96 4.24
C HIS A 281 10.56 -5.48 4.12
N PRO A 282 9.44 -6.04 3.63
CA PRO A 282 9.31 -7.47 3.36
C PRO A 282 10.14 -7.90 2.13
N THR A 283 10.42 -9.19 2.02
CA THR A 283 11.07 -9.77 0.83
C THR A 283 10.14 -9.82 -0.38
N GLY A 284 10.70 -10.00 -1.58
CA GLY A 284 9.93 -10.17 -2.81
C GLY A 284 8.96 -11.37 -2.74
N LEU A 285 9.33 -12.44 -2.03
CA LEU A 285 8.41 -13.56 -1.78
C LEU A 285 7.19 -13.11 -0.96
N ALA A 286 7.41 -12.34 0.09
CA ALA A 286 6.34 -11.80 0.91
C ALA A 286 5.46 -10.81 0.13
N HIS A 287 6.04 -9.92 -0.69
CA HIS A 287 5.27 -9.08 -1.59
C HIS A 287 4.39 -9.89 -2.55
N LYS A 288 4.90 -10.97 -3.14
CA LYS A 288 4.14 -11.86 -4.00
C LYS A 288 2.94 -12.52 -3.28
N ILE A 289 3.14 -12.98 -2.05
CA ILE A 289 2.07 -13.60 -1.24
C ILE A 289 0.99 -12.57 -0.87
N LEU A 290 1.39 -11.37 -0.45
CA LEU A 290 0.46 -10.30 -0.10
C LEU A 290 -0.31 -9.80 -1.34
N ALA A 291 0.32 -9.82 -2.52
CA ALA A 291 -0.35 -9.54 -3.78
C ALA A 291 -1.39 -10.60 -4.14
N GLU A 292 -1.10 -11.89 -3.92
CA GLU A 292 -2.09 -12.95 -4.15
C GLU A 292 -3.31 -12.80 -3.24
N LYS A 293 -3.10 -12.49 -1.96
CA LYS A 293 -4.18 -12.20 -1.02
C LYS A 293 -5.00 -10.97 -1.45
N ALA A 294 -4.34 -9.90 -1.91
CA ALA A 294 -5.01 -8.71 -2.43
C ALA A 294 -5.84 -9.02 -3.69
N ARG A 295 -5.28 -9.79 -4.64
CA ARG A 295 -5.98 -10.24 -5.85
C ARG A 295 -7.24 -11.04 -5.50
N LEU A 296 -7.13 -12.01 -4.60
CA LEU A 296 -8.27 -12.81 -4.15
C LEU A 296 -9.37 -11.95 -3.49
N MET A 297 -8.98 -10.92 -2.73
CA MET A 297 -9.94 -9.98 -2.17
C MET A 297 -10.65 -9.19 -3.28
N LEU A 298 -9.92 -8.64 -4.25
CA LEU A 298 -10.49 -7.91 -5.38
C LEU A 298 -11.47 -8.77 -6.20
N ASP A 299 -11.08 -10.02 -6.51
CA ASP A 299 -11.94 -10.99 -7.21
C ASP A 299 -13.24 -11.24 -6.43
N GLN A 300 -13.15 -11.38 -5.09
CA GLN A 300 -14.32 -11.61 -4.22
C GLN A 300 -15.26 -10.41 -4.15
N GLN A 301 -14.74 -9.19 -4.32
CA GLN A 301 -15.54 -7.96 -4.41
C GLN A 301 -16.13 -7.76 -5.81
N GLY A 302 -15.78 -8.60 -6.78
CA GLY A 302 -16.31 -8.53 -8.15
C GLY A 302 -15.63 -7.46 -9.01
N VAL A 303 -14.44 -7.01 -8.61
CA VAL A 303 -13.62 -6.11 -9.44
C VAL A 303 -13.18 -6.85 -10.69
N VAL A 304 -13.44 -6.27 -11.86
CA VAL A 304 -13.06 -6.85 -13.15
C VAL A 304 -12.09 -5.89 -13.83
N PHE A 305 -10.96 -6.42 -14.31
CA PHE A 305 -10.05 -5.71 -15.18
C PHE A 305 -10.17 -6.22 -16.62
N SER A 306 -10.10 -5.32 -17.60
CA SER A 306 -10.02 -5.70 -19.01
C SER A 306 -9.21 -4.71 -19.83
N ASP A 307 -8.64 -5.18 -20.94
CA ASP A 307 -8.04 -4.33 -21.99
C ASP A 307 -9.08 -3.49 -22.74
#